data_AF-A0A6A2ZMA7-F1
#
_entry.id   AF-A0A6A2ZMA7-F1
#
_cell.length_a   1.000
_cell.length_b   1.000
_cell.length_c   1.000
_cell.angle_alpha   90.00
_cell.angle_beta   90.00
_cell.angle_gamma   90.00
#
_symmetry.space_group_name_H-M   'P 1'
#
loop_
_entity.id
_entity.type
_entity.pdbx_description
1 polymer ?
#
loop_
_entity_poly.entity_id
_entity_poly.type
_entity_poly.pdbx_seq_one_letter_code
_entity_poly.pdbx_strand_id
1 'polypeptide(L)'
;MIGEELLPQSEADKIETMLLDLKESSEFHKRSFECSVDSIRAIAASHLWQLVVVRADLNGHLKALKDYFLLANGDFFQCFLEESRQLMHLPPRQSTAEADLMVPFQLAAIKTISEEEKYFSRVSLQMPSFGITVKSSQRDLPKTKAFTDGSSETSLGGWGGIALEYSVDWPLQLFFTQEVLSKYRRIFQYLLRLKRTQMELEKSWASVMHQDHTDFAKHRMTR
;
A
#
# COMPACT_ATOMS: atom_id res chain seq x y z
N MET A 1 22.07 4.64 -13.12
CA MET A 1 21.54 5.63 -14.06
C MET A 1 22.07 6.98 -13.65
N ILE A 2 22.54 7.73 -14.64
CA ILE A 2 23.28 8.98 -14.53
C ILE A 2 22.52 9.96 -13.63
N GLY A 3 23.22 10.51 -12.64
CA GLY A 3 22.75 11.66 -11.87
C GLY A 3 22.60 12.83 -12.83
N GLU A 4 21.39 13.01 -13.36
CA GLU A 4 20.97 14.34 -13.76
C GLU A 4 21.16 15.23 -12.54
N GLU A 5 21.91 16.31 -12.70
CA GLU A 5 22.17 17.27 -11.63
C GLU A 5 20.86 17.60 -10.93
N LEU A 6 20.80 17.33 -9.62
CA LEU A 6 19.62 17.53 -8.78
C LEU A 6 19.12 18.98 -8.78
N LEU A 7 19.95 19.90 -9.27
CA LEU A 7 19.69 21.31 -9.50
C LEU A 7 20.29 21.70 -10.86
N PRO A 8 19.53 22.32 -11.77
CA PRO A 8 20.06 22.85 -13.02
C PRO A 8 21.15 23.90 -12.75
N GLN A 9 22.24 23.88 -13.53
CA GLN A 9 23.36 24.84 -13.39
C GLN A 9 22.89 26.29 -13.38
N SER A 10 21.90 26.65 -14.20
CA SER A 10 21.35 28.03 -14.23
C SER A 10 20.63 28.46 -12.95
N GLU A 11 20.10 27.54 -12.16
CA GLU A 11 19.51 27.82 -10.86
C GLU A 11 20.59 27.89 -9.78
N ALA A 12 21.61 27.04 -9.86
CA ALA A 12 22.78 27.07 -8.99
C ALA A 12 23.55 28.39 -9.11
N ASP A 13 23.79 28.87 -10.33
CA ASP A 13 24.47 30.14 -10.60
C ASP A 13 23.70 31.33 -10.00
N LYS A 14 22.36 31.32 -10.09
CA LYS A 14 21.51 32.36 -9.48
C LYS A 14 21.58 32.36 -7.95
N ILE A 15 21.64 31.17 -7.35
CA ILE A 15 21.79 31.04 -5.89
C ILE A 15 23.18 31.56 -5.49
N GLU A 16 24.22 31.25 -6.27
CA GLU A 16 25.58 31.73 -6.04
C GLU A 16 25.66 33.26 -6.10
N THR A 17 25.07 33.89 -7.12
CA THR A 17 25.04 35.37 -7.21
C THR A 17 24.33 35.99 -6.01
N MET A 18 23.18 35.45 -5.58
CA MET A 18 22.46 35.96 -4.40
C MET A 18 23.28 35.81 -3.11
N LEU A 19 24.08 34.76 -2.97
CA LEU A 19 24.95 34.55 -1.82
C LEU A 19 26.17 35.47 -1.86
N LEU A 20 26.73 35.75 -3.04
CA LEU A 20 27.80 36.72 -3.22
C LEU A 20 27.33 38.14 -2.89
N ASP A 21 26.15 38.55 -3.35
CA ASP A 21 25.55 39.85 -3.03
C ASP A 21 25.37 40.05 -1.52
N LEU A 22 24.96 38.99 -0.81
CA LEU A 22 24.85 39.01 0.65
C LEU A 22 26.22 39.07 1.34
N LYS A 23 27.24 38.41 0.79
CA LYS A 23 28.61 38.39 1.33
C LYS A 23 29.31 39.73 1.17
N GLU A 24 29.08 40.43 0.05
CA GLU A 24 29.69 41.73 -0.24
C GLU A 24 29.07 42.88 0.56
N SER A 25 27.89 42.67 1.15
CA SER A 25 27.24 43.67 1.99
C SER A 25 28.03 43.94 3.29
N SER A 26 28.34 45.21 3.55
CA SER A 26 29.17 45.63 4.70
C SER A 26 28.45 45.57 6.05
N GLU A 27 27.11 45.55 6.05
CA GLU A 27 26.26 45.50 7.24
C GLU A 27 25.17 44.44 7.09
N PHE A 28 24.89 43.71 8.17
CA PHE A 28 23.85 42.67 8.17
C PHE A 28 22.45 43.27 8.16
N HIS A 29 21.76 43.11 7.03
CA HIS A 29 20.36 43.49 6.88
C HIS A 29 19.46 42.26 6.95
N LYS A 30 18.78 42.07 8.10
CA LYS A 30 17.88 40.94 8.33
C LYS A 30 16.86 40.73 7.20
N ARG A 31 16.22 41.80 6.74
CA ARG A 31 15.18 41.73 5.68
C ARG A 31 15.76 41.23 4.36
N SER A 32 16.90 41.76 3.92
CA SER A 32 17.55 41.33 2.68
C SER A 32 17.99 39.87 2.74
N PHE A 33 18.51 39.43 3.89
CA PHE A 33 18.85 38.04 4.14
C PHE A 33 17.63 37.12 4.07
N GLU A 34 16.54 37.45 4.76
CA GLU A 34 15.28 36.68 4.72
C GLU A 34 14.72 36.60 3.29
N CYS A 35 14.74 37.71 2.54
CA CYS A 35 14.30 37.73 1.14
C CYS A 35 15.15 36.81 0.24
N SER A 36 16.47 36.80 0.39
CA SER A 36 17.34 35.88 -0.35
C SER A 36 17.09 34.43 0.03
N VAL A 37 16.95 34.12 1.33
CA VAL A 37 16.63 32.76 1.80
C VAL A 37 15.27 32.28 1.27
N ASP A 38 14.26 33.14 1.29
CA ASP A 38 12.93 32.82 0.75
C ASP A 38 12.97 32.61 -0.77
N SER A 39 13.79 33.38 -1.49
CA SER A 39 14.00 33.21 -2.93
C SER A 39 14.69 31.88 -3.24
N ILE A 40 15.75 31.53 -2.51
CA ILE A 40 16.43 30.23 -2.63
C ILE A 40 15.47 29.08 -2.32
N ARG A 41 14.68 29.21 -1.24
CA ARG A 41 13.64 28.23 -0.88
C ARG A 41 12.62 28.06 -2.00
N ALA A 42 12.16 29.15 -2.62
CA ALA A 42 11.19 29.12 -3.71
C ALA A 42 11.74 28.42 -4.95
N ILE A 43 13.01 28.66 -5.31
CA ILE A 43 13.69 27.98 -6.42
C ILE A 43 13.76 26.48 -6.14
N ALA A 44 14.28 26.09 -4.97
CA ALA A 44 14.39 24.68 -4.59
C ALA A 44 13.02 23.97 -4.53
N ALA A 45 11.98 24.65 -4.02
CA ALA A 45 10.62 24.11 -3.96
C ALA A 45 10.00 23.93 -5.34
N SER A 46 10.21 24.89 -6.26
CA SER A 46 9.76 24.79 -7.65
C SER A 46 10.42 23.62 -8.37
N HIS A 47 11.74 23.45 -8.20
CA HIS A 47 12.46 22.33 -8.79
C HIS A 47 12.00 20.98 -8.21
N LEU A 48 11.86 20.89 -6.88
CA LEU A 48 11.33 19.69 -6.22
C LEU A 48 9.95 19.32 -6.74
N TRP A 49 9.07 20.32 -6.95
CA TRP A 49 7.75 20.10 -7.53
C TRP A 49 7.84 19.50 -8.93
N GLN A 50 8.68 20.06 -9.81
CA GLN A 50 8.86 19.54 -11.18
C GLN A 50 9.37 18.09 -11.17
N LEU A 51 10.35 17.81 -10.31
CA LEU A 51 10.92 16.48 -10.18
C LEU A 51 9.90 15.45 -9.67
N VAL A 52 9.14 15.79 -8.63
CA VAL A 52 8.23 14.86 -7.95
C VAL A 52 6.91 14.70 -8.69
N VAL A 53 6.31 15.81 -9.12
CA VAL A 53 4.96 15.80 -9.69
C VAL A 53 4.99 15.50 -11.18
N VAL A 54 5.90 16.14 -11.93
CA VAL A 54 5.94 16.00 -13.39
C VAL A 54 6.78 14.81 -13.82
N ARG A 55 8.03 14.72 -13.33
CA ARG A 55 8.94 13.65 -13.78
C ARG A 55 8.63 12.30 -13.12
N ALA A 56 8.42 12.29 -11.80
CA ALA A 56 8.11 11.06 -11.07
C ALA A 56 6.61 10.71 -11.05
N ASP A 57 5.73 11.54 -11.62
CA ASP A 57 4.28 11.31 -11.72
C ASP A 57 3.63 10.91 -10.38
N LEU A 58 3.84 11.74 -9.34
CA LEU A 58 3.26 11.52 -8.01
C LEU A 58 1.75 11.25 -8.07
N ASN A 59 1.01 11.94 -8.95
CA ASN A 59 -0.42 11.76 -9.08
C ASN A 59 -0.79 10.35 -9.53
N GLY A 60 -0.07 9.78 -10.50
CA GLY A 60 -0.28 8.40 -10.91
C GLY A 60 0.02 7.39 -9.79
N HIS A 61 1.07 7.63 -8.99
CA HIS A 61 1.37 6.81 -7.82
C HIS A 61 0.27 6.90 -6.73
N LEU A 62 -0.26 8.10 -6.47
CA LEU A 62 -1.39 8.28 -5.54
C LEU A 62 -2.66 7.59 -6.05
N LYS A 63 -2.94 7.66 -7.35
CA LYS A 63 -4.03 6.92 -7.98
C LYS A 63 -3.85 5.42 -7.78
N ALA A 64 -2.65 4.87 -8.01
CA ALA A 64 -2.37 3.45 -7.77
C ALA A 64 -2.59 3.05 -6.31
N LEU A 65 -2.13 3.85 -5.34
CA LEU A 65 -2.39 3.58 -3.93
C LEU A 65 -3.89 3.56 -3.60
N LYS A 66 -4.67 4.50 -4.14
CA LYS A 66 -6.13 4.48 -4.00
C LYS A 66 -6.74 3.23 -4.64
N ASP A 67 -6.32 2.90 -5.86
CA ASP A 67 -6.90 1.82 -6.64
C ASP A 67 -6.64 0.44 -6.01
N TYR A 68 -5.44 0.19 -5.49
CA TYR A 68 -5.07 -1.09 -4.90
C TYR A 68 -5.21 -1.14 -3.37
N PHE A 69 -4.73 -0.14 -2.61
CA PHE A 69 -4.79 -0.20 -1.15
C PHE A 69 -6.17 0.16 -0.58
N LEU A 70 -6.95 0.97 -1.29
CA LEU A 70 -8.32 1.33 -0.88
C LEU A 70 -9.40 0.54 -1.64
N LEU A 71 -9.00 -0.46 -2.43
CA LEU A 71 -9.90 -1.34 -3.19
C LEU A 71 -10.80 -0.59 -4.17
N ALA A 72 -10.37 0.55 -4.72
CA ALA A 72 -11.17 1.27 -5.71
C ALA A 72 -11.28 0.48 -7.04
N ASN A 73 -10.28 -0.36 -7.36
CA ASN A 73 -10.40 -1.36 -8.43
C ASN A 73 -11.16 -2.60 -7.94
N GLY A 74 -12.47 -2.43 -7.73
CA GLY A 74 -13.35 -3.47 -7.17
C GLY A 74 -13.37 -4.77 -7.97
N ASP A 75 -13.38 -4.69 -9.30
CA ASP A 75 -13.43 -5.86 -10.19
C ASP A 75 -12.20 -6.74 -10.05
N PHE A 76 -11.02 -6.13 -9.92
CA PHE A 76 -9.76 -6.84 -9.67
C PHE A 76 -9.82 -7.63 -8.36
N PHE A 77 -10.20 -6.99 -7.26
CA PHE A 77 -10.27 -7.67 -5.96
C PHE A 77 -11.40 -8.70 -5.90
N GLN A 78 -12.51 -8.46 -6.59
CA GLN A 78 -13.58 -9.43 -6.73
C GLN A 78 -13.09 -10.68 -7.48
N CYS A 79 -12.41 -10.50 -8.61
CA CYS A 79 -11.82 -11.61 -9.36
C CYS A 79 -10.78 -12.35 -8.50
N PHE A 80 -9.85 -11.63 -7.86
CA PHE A 80 -8.85 -12.23 -6.96
C PHE A 80 -9.48 -13.06 -5.84
N LEU A 81 -10.50 -12.53 -5.15
CA LEU A 81 -11.17 -13.24 -4.06
C LEU A 81 -11.96 -14.47 -4.54
N GLU A 82 -12.49 -14.44 -5.77
CA GLU A 82 -13.15 -15.58 -6.39
C GLU A 82 -12.15 -16.70 -6.71
N GLU A 83 -11.05 -16.36 -7.37
CA GLU A 83 -10.00 -17.30 -7.78
C GLU A 83 -9.29 -17.93 -6.56
N SER A 84 -9.05 -17.14 -5.52
CA SER A 84 -8.39 -17.61 -4.30
C SER A 84 -9.34 -18.25 -3.29
N ARG A 85 -10.66 -18.30 -3.56
CA ARG A 85 -11.68 -18.74 -2.59
C ARG A 85 -11.40 -20.15 -2.04
N GLN A 86 -11.13 -21.10 -2.92
CA GLN A 86 -10.89 -22.50 -2.54
C GLN A 86 -9.67 -22.64 -1.64
N LEU A 87 -8.61 -21.88 -1.93
CA LEU A 87 -7.39 -21.83 -1.12
C LEU A 87 -7.69 -21.20 0.25
N MET A 88 -8.49 -20.14 0.26
CA MET A 88 -8.82 -19.39 1.47
C MET A 88 -9.83 -20.04 2.40
N HIS A 89 -10.49 -21.12 1.98
CA HIS A 89 -11.32 -21.97 2.85
C HIS A 89 -10.48 -22.78 3.84
N LEU A 90 -9.24 -23.12 3.46
CA LEU A 90 -8.29 -23.79 4.34
C LEU A 90 -7.50 -22.74 5.14
N PRO A 91 -7.02 -23.06 6.34
CA PRO A 91 -6.10 -22.16 7.05
C PRO A 91 -4.81 -22.00 6.23
N PRO A 92 -4.22 -20.79 6.19
CA PRO A 92 -3.01 -20.55 5.42
C PRO A 92 -1.86 -21.39 5.95
N ARG A 93 -1.14 -22.06 5.04
CA ARG A 93 0.11 -22.76 5.34
C ARG A 93 1.21 -21.71 5.49
N GLN A 94 1.84 -21.63 6.66
CA GLN A 94 2.80 -20.55 6.96
C GLN A 94 3.98 -20.45 5.99
N SER A 95 4.35 -21.55 5.32
CA SER A 95 5.46 -21.60 4.37
C SER A 95 5.07 -21.37 2.91
N THR A 96 3.81 -21.63 2.52
CA THR A 96 3.39 -21.58 1.09
C THR A 96 2.27 -20.59 0.81
N ALA A 97 1.60 -20.05 1.82
CA ALA A 97 0.39 -19.24 1.63
C ALA A 97 0.61 -17.99 0.75
N GLU A 98 1.79 -17.36 0.80
CA GLU A 98 2.11 -16.24 -0.10
C GLU A 98 2.23 -16.70 -1.56
N ALA A 99 2.99 -17.77 -1.80
CA ALA A 99 3.17 -18.34 -3.14
C ALA A 99 1.85 -18.86 -3.73
N ASP A 100 1.03 -19.51 -2.90
CA ASP A 100 -0.28 -20.05 -3.27
C ASP A 100 -1.25 -18.93 -3.69
N LEU A 101 -1.17 -17.76 -3.05
CA LEU A 101 -2.00 -16.59 -3.41
C LEU A 101 -1.43 -15.75 -4.55
N MET A 102 -0.13 -15.83 -4.81
CA MET A 102 0.51 -15.07 -5.89
C MET A 102 -0.07 -15.43 -7.26
N VAL A 103 -0.36 -16.71 -7.50
CA VAL A 103 -0.93 -17.18 -8.78
C VAL A 103 -2.35 -16.61 -9.02
N PRO A 104 -3.33 -16.78 -8.11
CA PRO A 104 -4.63 -16.10 -8.21
C PRO A 104 -4.52 -14.58 -8.35
N PHE A 105 -3.58 -13.95 -7.67
CA PHE A 105 -3.36 -12.49 -7.73
C PHE A 105 -2.92 -12.04 -9.13
N GLN A 106 -1.96 -12.75 -9.73
CA GLN A 106 -1.51 -12.49 -11.10
C GLN A 106 -2.59 -12.81 -12.13
N LEU A 107 -3.34 -13.91 -11.96
CA LEU A 107 -4.45 -14.25 -12.86
C LEU A 107 -5.55 -13.20 -12.82
N ALA A 108 -5.92 -12.70 -11.64
CA ALA A 108 -6.87 -11.60 -11.51
C ALA A 108 -6.37 -10.34 -12.21
N ALA A 109 -5.07 -10.03 -12.07
CA ALA A 109 -4.46 -8.90 -12.74
C ALA A 109 -4.58 -9.02 -14.26
N ILE A 110 -4.22 -10.15 -14.84
CA ILE A 110 -4.33 -10.41 -16.29
C ILE A 110 -5.78 -10.28 -16.78
N LYS A 111 -6.77 -10.66 -15.95
CA LYS A 111 -8.19 -10.63 -16.34
C LYS A 111 -8.82 -9.24 -16.27
N THR A 112 -8.41 -8.40 -15.32
CA THR A 112 -9.14 -7.16 -14.99
C THR A 112 -8.32 -5.89 -15.17
N ILE A 113 -7.00 -5.98 -15.12
CA ILE A 113 -6.11 -4.83 -15.25
C ILE A 113 -5.80 -4.62 -16.72
N SER A 114 -5.93 -3.37 -17.18
CA SER A 114 -5.56 -2.98 -18.54
C SER A 114 -4.04 -3.00 -18.72
N GLU A 115 -3.58 -3.34 -19.93
CA GLU A 115 -2.15 -3.36 -20.30
C GLU A 115 -1.45 -1.99 -20.13
N GLU A 116 -2.22 -0.90 -20.05
CA GLU A 116 -1.70 0.46 -19.85
C GLU A 116 -1.32 0.78 -18.38
N GLU A 117 -1.65 -0.08 -17.41
CA GLU A 117 -1.35 0.16 -15.99
C GLU A 117 0.12 -0.08 -15.64
N LYS A 118 0.95 0.96 -15.82
CA LYS A 118 2.37 0.98 -15.45
C LYS A 118 2.69 0.72 -13.97
N TYR A 119 1.71 0.89 -13.06
CA TYR A 119 1.93 0.86 -11.61
C TYR A 119 1.70 -0.50 -10.97
N PHE A 120 1.03 -1.44 -11.64
CA PHE A 120 0.74 -2.75 -11.07
C PHE A 120 2.01 -3.53 -10.72
N SER A 121 3.05 -3.41 -11.56
CA SER A 121 4.37 -4.04 -11.36
C SER A 121 5.05 -3.66 -10.05
N ARG A 122 4.64 -2.55 -9.42
CA ARG A 122 5.17 -2.06 -8.14
C ARG A 122 4.39 -2.58 -6.93
N VAL A 123 3.24 -3.20 -7.16
CA VAL A 123 2.38 -3.75 -6.12
C VAL A 123 2.67 -5.23 -5.97
N SER A 124 3.08 -5.65 -4.78
CA SER A 124 3.32 -7.05 -4.44
C SER A 124 2.40 -7.48 -3.32
N LEU A 125 1.88 -8.71 -3.43
CA LEU A 125 1.16 -9.36 -2.34
C LEU A 125 2.19 -9.92 -1.35
N GLN A 126 2.05 -9.58 -0.08
CA GLN A 126 2.86 -10.14 1.00
C GLN A 126 1.98 -10.80 2.05
N MET A 127 2.48 -11.89 2.63
CA MET A 127 1.90 -12.47 3.83
C MET A 127 2.93 -12.47 4.95
N PRO A 128 2.96 -11.42 5.79
CA PRO A 128 3.83 -11.38 6.95
C PRO A 128 3.47 -12.54 7.86
N SER A 129 4.37 -13.51 7.97
CA SER A 129 4.21 -14.68 8.81
C SER A 129 3.99 -14.23 10.26
N PHE A 130 2.83 -14.52 10.83
CA PHE A 130 2.64 -14.42 12.27
C PHE A 130 3.45 -15.53 12.95
N GLY A 131 4.60 -15.17 13.52
CA GLY A 131 5.30 -16.00 14.50
C GLY A 131 6.47 -16.83 13.99
N ILE A 132 7.59 -16.18 13.68
CA ILE A 132 8.89 -16.72 14.07
C ILE A 132 9.26 -16.07 15.40
N THR A 133 8.74 -16.61 16.50
CA THR A 133 9.53 -16.64 17.73
C THR A 133 10.21 -18.00 17.76
N VAL A 134 11.35 -18.12 17.07
CA VAL A 134 12.35 -19.11 17.46
C VAL A 134 12.81 -18.66 18.84
N LYS A 135 12.12 -19.12 19.88
CA LYS A 135 12.68 -19.16 21.23
C LYS A 135 13.78 -20.21 21.17
N SER A 136 14.97 -19.78 20.74
CA SER A 136 16.20 -20.48 21.06
C SER A 136 16.23 -20.63 22.58
N SER A 137 16.22 -21.89 23.01
CA SER A 137 16.21 -22.29 24.40
C SER A 137 17.56 -21.95 25.06
N GLN A 138 17.62 -20.87 25.85
CA GLN A 138 18.56 -20.79 26.98
C GLN A 138 18.13 -19.74 28.03
N ARG A 139 17.56 -20.28 29.12
CA ARG A 139 17.59 -19.90 30.54
C ARG A 139 17.79 -18.44 31.03
N ASP A 140 16.84 -18.07 31.90
CA ASP A 140 16.97 -17.50 33.26
C ASP A 140 16.78 -15.97 33.54
N LEU A 141 15.76 -15.73 34.40
CA LEU A 141 15.48 -14.64 35.35
C LEU A 141 14.64 -13.37 34.95
N PRO A 142 13.93 -12.70 35.91
CA PRO A 142 12.51 -12.40 35.76
C PRO A 142 12.09 -10.91 35.91
N LYS A 143 10.88 -10.62 35.39
CA LYS A 143 9.99 -9.47 35.66
C LYS A 143 10.53 -8.05 35.40
N THR A 144 9.91 -7.40 34.41
CA THR A 144 9.22 -6.11 34.64
C THR A 144 7.97 -6.08 33.77
N LYS A 145 6.81 -5.97 34.42
CA LYS A 145 5.49 -5.88 33.79
C LYS A 145 5.36 -4.49 33.16
N ALA A 146 5.56 -4.40 31.86
CA ALA A 146 4.99 -3.33 31.03
C ALA A 146 3.85 -3.94 30.22
N PHE A 147 2.70 -3.28 30.28
CA PHE A 147 1.42 -3.63 29.65
C PHE A 147 1.63 -4.25 28.25
N THR A 148 1.63 -5.58 28.22
CA THR A 148 1.47 -6.35 27.01
C THR A 148 -0.03 -6.48 26.87
N ASP A 149 -0.60 -5.68 25.98
CA ASP A 149 -2.01 -5.78 25.63
C ASP A 149 -2.19 -7.12 24.90
N GLY A 150 -2.46 -8.13 25.71
CA GLY A 150 -2.80 -9.47 25.31
C GLY A 150 -4.20 -9.44 24.73
N SER A 151 -4.28 -9.18 23.44
CA SER A 151 -5.35 -9.71 22.63
C SER A 151 -4.75 -10.19 21.30
N SER A 152 -4.01 -11.30 21.40
CA SER A 152 -4.10 -12.33 20.35
C SER A 152 -5.55 -12.83 20.33
N GLU A 153 -6.47 -11.98 19.86
CA GLU A 153 -7.80 -12.40 19.44
C GLU A 153 -7.56 -13.35 18.28
N THR A 154 -7.55 -14.64 18.63
CA THR A 154 -8.18 -15.71 17.87
C THR A 154 -8.48 -15.32 16.43
N SER A 155 -7.51 -15.63 15.57
CA SER A 155 -7.60 -15.73 14.12
C SER A 155 -9.02 -16.03 13.61
N LEU A 156 -9.80 -14.96 13.41
CA LEU A 156 -11.00 -14.99 12.59
C LEU A 156 -10.53 -15.01 11.13
N GLY A 157 -10.21 -16.23 10.67
CA GLY A 157 -9.61 -16.50 9.36
C GLY A 157 -8.11 -16.20 9.35
N GLY A 158 -7.26 -17.22 9.34
CA GLY A 158 -5.79 -17.07 9.31
C GLY A 158 -5.26 -16.19 8.16
N TRP A 159 -6.09 -15.90 7.16
CA TRP A 159 -5.85 -14.99 6.05
C TRP A 159 -5.83 -13.50 6.42
N GLY A 160 -6.05 -13.15 7.69
CA GLY A 160 -5.96 -11.77 8.14
C GLY A 160 -4.59 -11.10 7.97
N GLY A 161 -3.54 -11.88 7.69
CA GLY A 161 -2.19 -11.38 7.42
C GLY A 161 -1.99 -10.77 6.02
N ILE A 162 -2.87 -11.06 5.04
CA ILE A 162 -2.67 -10.62 3.65
C ILE A 162 -2.48 -9.11 3.59
N ALA A 163 -1.38 -8.68 3.00
CA ALA A 163 -1.00 -7.28 2.86
C ALA A 163 -0.53 -6.99 1.44
N LEU A 164 -0.63 -5.73 1.03
CA LEU A 164 0.08 -5.24 -0.14
C LEU A 164 1.32 -4.47 0.30
N GLU A 165 2.38 -4.61 -0.48
CA GLU A 165 3.58 -3.78 -0.44
C GLU A 165 3.66 -2.97 -1.74
N TYR A 166 4.20 -1.76 -1.63
CA TYR A 166 4.35 -0.84 -2.75
C TYR A 166 5.80 -0.39 -2.90
N SER A 167 6.43 -0.77 -4.01
CA SER A 167 7.82 -0.43 -4.31
C SER A 167 7.91 0.98 -4.89
N VAL A 168 8.38 1.91 -4.06
CA VAL A 168 8.55 3.34 -4.39
C VAL A 168 10.01 3.65 -4.68
N ASP A 169 10.27 4.23 -5.85
CA ASP A 169 11.61 4.72 -6.20
C ASP A 169 11.83 6.15 -5.70
N TRP A 170 13.10 6.53 -5.56
CA TRP A 170 13.47 7.92 -5.38
C TRP A 170 12.96 8.74 -6.59
N PRO A 171 12.37 9.94 -6.40
CA PRO A 171 12.31 10.79 -5.20
C PRO A 171 11.07 10.61 -4.30
N LEU A 172 10.13 9.74 -4.69
CA LEU A 172 8.81 9.67 -4.06
C LEU A 172 8.83 9.11 -2.62
N GLN A 173 9.92 8.46 -2.23
CA GLN A 173 10.18 8.00 -0.86
C GLN A 173 10.12 9.13 0.18
N LEU A 174 10.35 10.38 -0.23
CA LEU A 174 10.19 11.56 0.63
C LEU A 174 8.74 11.73 1.13
N PHE A 175 7.77 11.31 0.32
CA PHE A 175 6.33 11.42 0.63
C PHE A 175 5.76 10.09 1.12
N PHE A 176 6.17 8.98 0.50
CA PHE A 176 5.75 7.63 0.88
C PHE A 176 6.72 7.02 1.88
N THR A 177 6.69 7.53 3.10
CA THR A 177 7.45 6.95 4.20
C THR A 177 6.86 5.60 4.62
N GLN A 178 7.68 4.78 5.28
CA GLN A 178 7.24 3.47 5.78
C GLN A 178 6.04 3.59 6.73
N GLU A 179 5.96 4.67 7.51
CA GLU A 179 4.83 4.94 8.39
C GLU A 179 3.53 5.14 7.61
N VAL A 180 3.57 5.92 6.52
CA VAL A 180 2.40 6.19 5.68
C VAL A 180 1.96 4.90 4.98
N LEU A 181 2.89 4.15 4.38
CA LEU A 181 2.59 2.87 3.73
C LEU A 181 2.02 1.84 4.73
N SER A 182 2.50 1.82 5.97
CA SER A 182 1.96 0.95 7.02
C SER A 182 0.49 1.25 7.34
N LYS A 183 0.08 2.53 7.32
CA LYS A 183 -1.31 2.95 7.51
C LYS A 183 -2.18 2.48 6.35
N TYR A 184 -1.74 2.70 5.11
CA TYR A 184 -2.45 2.19 3.92
C TYR A 184 -2.59 0.67 3.94
N ARG A 185 -1.54 -0.06 4.30
CA ARG A 185 -1.57 -1.51 4.46
C ARG A 185 -2.60 -1.95 5.50
N ARG A 186 -2.72 -1.23 6.62
CA ARG A 186 -3.71 -1.55 7.65
C ARG A 186 -5.15 -1.33 7.17
N ILE A 187 -5.38 -0.26 6.42
CA ILE A 187 -6.68 0.02 5.79
C ILE A 187 -7.02 -1.09 4.77
N PHE A 188 -6.06 -1.44 3.90
CA PHE A 188 -6.20 -2.52 2.94
C PHE A 188 -6.61 -3.84 3.60
N GLN A 189 -5.90 -4.25 4.66
CA GLN A 189 -6.21 -5.47 5.41
C GLN A 189 -7.65 -5.50 5.93
N TYR A 190 -8.14 -4.37 6.44
CA TYR A 190 -9.50 -4.26 6.93
C TYR A 190 -10.51 -4.35 5.78
N LEU A 191 -10.31 -3.56 4.72
CA LEU A 191 -11.21 -3.52 3.57
C LEU A 191 -11.27 -4.86 2.84
N LEU A 192 -10.15 -5.56 2.68
CA LEU A 192 -10.09 -6.87 2.06
C LEU A 192 -10.90 -7.91 2.86
N ARG A 193 -10.76 -7.91 4.20
CA ARG A 193 -11.56 -8.78 5.07
C ARG A 193 -13.04 -8.47 4.94
N LEU A 194 -13.40 -7.18 4.96
CA LEU A 194 -14.79 -6.74 4.81
C LEU A 194 -15.36 -7.20 3.46
N LYS A 195 -14.65 -6.97 2.36
CA LYS A 195 -15.06 -7.37 1.01
C LYS A 195 -15.23 -8.88 0.91
N ARG A 196 -14.32 -9.66 1.50
CA ARG A 196 -14.45 -11.12 1.59
C ARG A 196 -15.71 -11.53 2.35
N THR A 197 -15.98 -10.93 3.52
CA THR A 197 -17.19 -11.26 4.30
C THR A 197 -18.48 -10.89 3.57
N GLN A 198 -18.48 -9.75 2.87
CA GLN A 198 -19.59 -9.34 2.01
C GLN A 198 -19.86 -10.41 0.94
N MET A 199 -18.82 -10.83 0.20
CA MET A 199 -18.96 -11.82 -0.89
C MET A 199 -19.44 -13.18 -0.38
N GLU A 200 -18.96 -13.65 0.76
CA GLU A 200 -19.43 -14.93 1.33
C GLU A 200 -20.88 -14.86 1.82
N LEU A 201 -21.32 -13.71 2.35
CA LEU A 201 -22.71 -13.48 2.73
C LEU A 201 -23.62 -13.47 1.50
N GLU A 202 -23.24 -12.75 0.44
CA GLU A 202 -23.97 -12.70 -0.82
C GLU A 202 -24.15 -14.10 -1.43
N LYS A 203 -23.09 -14.91 -1.43
CA LYS A 203 -23.15 -16.31 -1.93
C LYS A 203 -24.03 -17.21 -1.07
N SER A 204 -23.92 -17.08 0.25
CA SER A 204 -24.72 -17.86 1.20
C SER A 204 -26.20 -17.53 1.06
N TRP A 205 -26.54 -16.23 0.95
CA TRP A 205 -27.89 -15.78 0.67
C TRP A 205 -28.41 -16.30 -0.67
N ALA A 206 -27.61 -16.19 -1.73
CA ALA A 206 -27.97 -16.74 -3.04
C ALA A 206 -28.25 -18.25 -2.94
N SER A 207 -27.38 -19.03 -2.28
CA SER A 207 -27.59 -20.48 -2.11
C SER A 207 -28.91 -20.82 -1.41
N VAL A 208 -29.27 -20.06 -0.37
CA VAL A 208 -30.53 -20.27 0.37
C VAL A 208 -31.74 -19.95 -0.52
N MET A 209 -31.71 -18.84 -1.26
CA MET A 209 -32.78 -18.47 -2.19
C MET A 209 -32.96 -19.52 -3.30
N HIS A 210 -31.87 -20.06 -3.85
CA HIS A 210 -31.94 -21.11 -4.86
C HIS A 210 -32.56 -22.39 -4.29
N GLN A 211 -32.18 -22.79 -3.07
CA GLN A 211 -32.75 -23.96 -2.40
C GLN A 211 -34.25 -23.80 -2.19
N ASP A 212 -34.67 -22.64 -1.67
CA ASP A 212 -36.08 -22.30 -1.45
C ASP A 212 -36.90 -22.39 -2.75
N HIS A 213 -36.41 -21.79 -3.84
CA HIS A 213 -37.05 -21.92 -5.15
C HIS A 213 -37.17 -23.38 -5.64
N THR A 214 -36.14 -24.21 -5.44
CA THR A 214 -36.22 -25.62 -5.83
C THR A 214 -37.21 -26.42 -4.99
N ASP A 215 -37.35 -26.11 -3.71
CA ASP A 215 -38.26 -26.81 -2.81
C ASP A 215 -39.72 -26.40 -3.09
N PHE A 216 -39.98 -25.12 -3.39
CA PHE A 216 -41.27 -24.68 -3.90
C PHE A 216 -41.66 -25.34 -5.22
N ALA A 217 -40.71 -25.52 -6.16
CA ALA A 217 -40.97 -26.19 -7.42
C ALA A 217 -41.33 -27.69 -7.22
N LYS A 218 -40.64 -28.39 -6.31
CA LYS A 218 -40.92 -29.79 -5.97
C LYS A 218 -42.31 -29.94 -5.32
N HIS A 219 -42.69 -29.03 -4.43
CA HIS A 219 -44.02 -29.05 -3.80
C HIS A 219 -45.17 -28.82 -4.79
N ARG A 220 -44.93 -28.11 -5.90
CA ARG A 220 -45.93 -27.93 -6.96
C ARG A 220 -46.08 -29.15 -7.88
N MET A 221 -45.04 -29.97 -8.03
CA MET A 221 -45.05 -31.18 -8.86
C MET A 221 -45.58 -32.42 -8.12
N THR A 222 -45.73 -32.34 -6.79
CA THR A 222 -46.23 -33.44 -5.93
C THR A 222 -47.71 -33.31 -5.56
N ARG A 223 -48.42 -32.34 -6.16
CA ARG A 223 -49.85 -32.08 -5.97
C ARG A 223 -50.59 -32.18 -7.29
#